data_AF-A0A445GEI5-F1
#
_entry.id   AF-A0A445GEI5-F1
#
_cell.length_a   1.000
_cell.length_b   1.000
_cell.length_c   1.000
_cell.angle_alpha   90.00
_cell.angle_beta   90.00
_cell.angle_gamma   90.00
#
_symmetry.space_group_name_H-M   'P 1'
#
loop_
_entity.id
_entity.type
_entity.pdbx_description
1 polymer ?
#
loop_
_entity_poly.entity_id
_entity_poly.type
_entity_poly.pdbx_seq_one_letter_code
_entity_poly.pdbx_strand_id
1 'polypeptide(L)'
;MTDAYGKNLVERGILLMSASRKVASCLHQTRKQREEDRINFHKFLEAGRAPKEPALLFYEVLVLKTTGYVDVEQNEAYGDIAISKLPKLDQTFLFDGLYMKLEKKLRSCIYVCTSASNSGSCTGTNA
;
A
#
# COMPACT_ATOMS: atom_id res chain seq x y z
N MET A 1 5.52 28.14 18.83
CA MET A 1 6.51 27.05 18.75
C MET A 1 5.79 25.75 19.02
N THR A 2 5.31 25.07 17.98
CA THR A 2 4.79 23.70 18.11
C THR A 2 5.91 22.77 17.71
N ASP A 3 6.41 22.07 18.71
CA ASP A 3 7.43 21.04 18.71
C ASP A 3 7.16 19.91 17.70
N ALA A 4 8.25 19.43 17.10
CA ALA A 4 8.29 18.46 16.01
C ALA A 4 7.65 17.08 16.32
N TYR A 5 7.23 16.84 17.56
CA TYR A 5 6.64 15.58 18.02
C TYR A 5 5.14 15.48 17.72
N GLY A 6 4.39 16.59 17.72
CA GLY A 6 2.93 16.58 17.46
C GLY A 6 2.57 16.27 16.01
N LYS A 7 3.44 16.59 15.04
CA LYS A 7 3.23 16.28 13.62
C LYS A 7 3.42 14.80 13.29
N ASN A 8 4.20 14.09 14.11
CA ASN A 8 4.60 12.70 13.87
C ASN A 8 3.51 11.67 14.23
N LEU A 9 2.62 11.99 15.19
CA LEU A 9 1.59 11.05 15.65
C LEU A 9 0.40 10.97 14.68
N VAL A 10 0.02 12.10 14.08
CA VAL A 10 -0.97 12.15 12.98
C VAL A 10 -0.35 11.58 11.69
N GLU A 11 0.92 11.87 11.39
CA GLU A 11 1.66 11.28 10.25
C GLU A 11 1.74 9.75 10.31
N ARG A 12 2.08 9.19 11.48
CA ARG A 12 2.15 7.73 11.68
C ARG A 12 0.77 7.10 11.83
N GLY A 13 -0.20 7.83 12.39
CA GLY A 13 -1.58 7.40 12.57
C GLY A 13 -2.40 7.33 11.28
N ILE A 14 -2.13 8.19 10.29
CA ILE A 14 -2.86 8.16 9.00
C ILE A 14 -2.49 6.91 8.18
N LEU A 15 -1.24 6.46 8.21
CA LEU A 15 -0.85 5.16 7.63
C LEU A 15 -1.41 3.95 8.39
N LEU A 16 -2.00 4.14 9.58
CA LEU A 16 -2.74 3.08 10.28
C LEU A 16 -4.11 2.79 9.65
N MET A 17 -4.61 3.63 8.73
CA MET A 17 -5.83 3.34 7.97
C MET A 17 -5.52 2.43 6.77
N SER A 18 -6.15 1.25 6.74
CA SER A 18 -5.82 0.16 5.80
C SER A 18 -5.94 0.54 4.31
N ALA A 19 -6.78 1.53 3.97
CA ALA A 19 -7.04 1.97 2.60
C ALA A 19 -5.92 2.85 2.03
N SER A 20 -5.50 3.90 2.75
CA SER A 20 -4.40 4.78 2.34
C SER A 20 -3.09 4.00 2.19
N ARG A 21 -2.85 3.03 3.08
CA ARG A 21 -1.68 2.13 2.99
C ARG A 21 -1.68 1.28 1.72
N LYS A 22 -2.85 0.74 1.31
CA LYS A 22 -2.97 -0.03 0.07
C LYS A 22 -2.71 0.83 -1.16
N VAL A 23 -3.26 2.03 -1.22
CA VAL A 23 -3.06 2.97 -2.32
C VAL A 23 -1.59 3.38 -2.42
N ALA A 24 -0.98 3.73 -1.29
CA ALA A 24 0.42 4.11 -1.21
C ALA A 24 1.38 2.94 -1.59
N SER A 25 1.07 1.72 -1.14
CA SER A 25 1.79 0.51 -1.54
C SER A 25 1.68 0.25 -3.04
N CYS A 26 0.49 0.42 -3.61
CA CYS A 26 0.28 0.28 -5.04
C CYS A 26 1.09 1.30 -5.83
N LEU A 27 1.06 2.58 -5.44
CA LEU A 27 1.85 3.64 -6.05
C LEU A 27 3.35 3.31 -6.01
N HIS A 28 3.86 2.86 -4.87
CA HIS A 28 5.27 2.44 -4.74
C HIS A 28 5.60 1.29 -5.70
N GLN A 29 4.73 0.27 -5.80
CA GLN A 29 4.93 -0.89 -6.68
C GLN A 29 4.96 -0.49 -8.17
N THR A 30 4.14 0.48 -8.59
CA THR A 30 4.10 0.95 -9.99
C THR A 30 5.44 1.57 -10.43
N ARG A 31 6.25 2.11 -9.50
CA ARG A 31 7.59 2.65 -9.81
C ARG A 31 8.53 1.57 -10.33
N LYS A 32 8.55 0.43 -9.64
CA LYS A 32 9.42 -0.72 -9.97
C LYS A 32 9.11 -1.32 -11.35
N GLN A 33 7.93 -1.09 -11.89
CA GLN A 33 7.51 -1.65 -13.17
C GLN A 33 7.70 -0.68 -14.35
N ARG A 34 7.82 0.63 -14.12
CA ARG A 34 7.77 1.61 -15.22
C ARG A 34 8.83 2.70 -15.24
N GLU A 35 9.75 2.81 -14.26
CA GLU A 35 10.73 3.92 -14.15
C GLU A 35 10.14 5.35 -14.19
N GLU A 36 8.82 5.50 -14.35
CA GLU A 36 8.13 6.79 -14.31
C GLU A 36 7.88 7.22 -12.86
N ASP A 37 8.44 8.38 -12.51
CA ASP A 37 8.22 9.04 -11.22
C ASP A 37 6.84 9.75 -11.15
N ARG A 38 6.19 9.93 -12.31
CA ARG A 38 4.85 10.51 -12.47
C ARG A 38 3.87 9.49 -13.03
N ILE A 39 2.70 9.40 -12.41
CA ILE A 39 1.61 8.51 -12.83
C ILE A 39 0.33 9.31 -12.97
N ASN A 40 -0.35 9.14 -14.09
CA ASN A 40 -1.67 9.72 -14.31
C ASN A 40 -2.74 8.97 -13.50
N PHE A 41 -3.65 9.71 -12.87
CA PHE A 41 -4.72 9.18 -12.04
C PHE A 41 -5.65 8.26 -12.84
N HIS A 42 -5.95 8.61 -14.10
CA HIS A 42 -6.74 7.73 -14.97
C HIS A 42 -6.06 6.37 -15.20
N LYS A 43 -4.76 6.36 -15.53
CA LYS A 43 -3.99 5.10 -15.67
C LYS A 43 -3.90 4.33 -14.36
N PHE A 44 -3.89 5.02 -13.23
CA PHE A 44 -3.86 4.41 -11.90
C PHE A 44 -5.18 3.70 -11.56
N LEU A 45 -6.32 4.25 -11.98
CA LEU A 45 -7.63 3.60 -11.87
C LEU A 45 -7.69 2.30 -12.71
N GLU A 46 -7.23 2.37 -13.96
CA GLU A 46 -7.25 1.22 -14.88
C GLU A 46 -6.34 0.07 -14.45
N ALA A 47 -5.27 0.36 -13.71
CA ALA A 47 -4.34 -0.65 -13.23
C ALA A 47 -4.99 -1.69 -12.29
N GLY A 48 -6.21 -1.45 -11.80
CA GLY A 48 -7.03 -2.43 -11.06
C GLY A 48 -6.44 -2.90 -9.72
N ARG A 49 -5.36 -2.25 -9.27
CA ARG A 49 -4.62 -2.61 -8.05
C ARG A 49 -5.06 -1.81 -6.81
N ALA A 50 -5.89 -0.79 -7.00
CA ALA A 50 -6.41 0.09 -5.95
C ALA A 50 -7.93 -0.13 -5.73
N PRO A 51 -8.56 0.46 -4.68
CA PRO A 51 -9.99 0.35 -4.44
C PRO A 51 -10.84 0.59 -5.69
N LYS A 52 -11.93 -0.19 -5.84
CA LYS A 52 -12.78 -0.24 -7.04
C LYS A 52 -13.62 1.03 -7.27
N GLU A 53 -13.61 1.96 -6.32
CA GLU A 53 -14.41 3.18 -6.33
C GLU A 53 -13.51 4.38 -6.60
N PRO A 54 -13.65 5.05 -7.77
CA PRO A 54 -12.77 6.17 -8.16
C PRO A 54 -12.79 7.33 -7.17
N ALA A 55 -13.95 7.61 -6.56
CA ALA A 55 -14.10 8.67 -5.56
C ALA A 55 -13.33 8.38 -4.28
N LEU A 56 -13.36 7.12 -3.80
CA LEU A 56 -12.55 6.73 -2.65
C LEU A 56 -11.07 6.79 -2.99
N LEU A 57 -10.67 6.30 -4.17
CA LEU A 57 -9.27 6.38 -4.59
C LEU A 57 -8.77 7.83 -4.63
N PHE A 58 -9.59 8.72 -5.16
CA PHE A 58 -9.29 10.15 -5.20
C PHE A 58 -9.11 10.73 -3.80
N TYR A 59 -10.04 10.43 -2.88
CA TYR A 59 -9.92 10.84 -1.48
C TYR A 59 -8.62 10.33 -0.84
N GLU A 60 -8.27 9.05 -1.05
CA GLU A 60 -7.03 8.49 -0.51
C GLU A 60 -5.78 9.17 -1.08
N VAL A 61 -5.79 9.55 -2.36
CA VAL A 61 -4.70 10.34 -2.96
C VAL A 61 -4.60 11.73 -2.31
N LEU A 62 -5.72 12.37 -1.97
CA LEU A 62 -5.72 13.64 -1.24
C LEU A 62 -5.16 13.48 0.18
N VAL A 63 -5.50 12.39 0.86
CA VAL A 63 -4.92 12.06 2.17
C VAL A 63 -3.39 11.91 2.05
N LEU A 64 -2.91 11.23 1.01
CA LEU A 64 -1.47 11.09 0.76
C LEU A 64 -0.79 12.42 0.40
N LYS A 65 -1.49 13.33 -0.30
CA LYS A 65 -0.98 14.67 -0.60
C LYS A 65 -0.85 15.52 0.66
N THR A 66 -1.91 15.59 1.46
CA THR A 66 -1.95 16.39 2.69
C THR A 66 -0.93 15.94 3.73
N THR A 67 -0.56 14.65 3.71
CA THR A 67 0.49 14.07 4.56
C THR A 67 1.89 14.12 3.93
N GLY A 68 2.04 14.59 2.69
CA GLY A 68 3.33 14.77 2.02
C GLY A 68 4.00 13.47 1.55
N TYR A 69 3.21 12.43 1.27
CA TYR A 69 3.72 11.21 0.62
C TYR A 69 3.75 11.33 -0.91
N VAL A 70 2.82 12.09 -1.48
CA VAL A 70 2.73 12.34 -2.91
C VAL A 70 2.53 13.82 -3.16
N ASP A 71 2.87 14.24 -4.37
CA ASP A 71 2.46 15.52 -4.92
C ASP A 71 1.48 15.29 -6.07
N VAL A 72 0.61 16.26 -6.32
CA VAL A 72 -0.48 16.15 -7.28
C VAL A 72 -0.64 17.46 -8.04
N GLU A 73 -0.57 17.37 -9.37
CA GLU A 73 -0.75 18.49 -10.29
C GLU A 73 -1.90 18.21 -11.27
N GLN A 74 -2.70 19.25 -11.54
CA GLN A 74 -3.74 19.26 -12.57
C GLN A 74 -3.59 20.56 -13.36
N ASN A 75 -3.25 20.44 -14.65
CA ASN A 75 -2.90 21.60 -15.48
C ASN A 75 -4.13 22.29 -16.10
N GLU A 76 -5.20 21.54 -16.34
CA GLU A 76 -6.42 22.02 -16.97
C GLU A 76 -7.63 21.69 -16.08
N ALA A 77 -8.66 22.54 -16.09
CA ALA A 77 -9.88 22.28 -15.33
C ALA A 77 -10.51 20.96 -15.77
N TYR A 78 -10.73 20.04 -14.82
CA TYR A 78 -11.21 18.68 -15.06
C TYR A 78 -10.29 17.82 -15.96
N GLY A 79 -9.06 18.28 -16.22
CA GLY A 79 -8.04 17.51 -16.92
C GLY A 79 -7.50 16.36 -16.06
N ASP A 80 -6.69 15.51 -16.68
CA ASP A 80 -6.06 14.39 -15.98
C ASP A 80 -5.16 14.89 -14.84
N ILE A 81 -5.03 14.04 -13.82
CA ILE A 81 -4.37 14.39 -12.57
C ILE A 81 -3.05 13.63 -12.53
N ALA A 82 -1.93 14.35 -12.54
CA ALA A 82 -0.60 13.77 -12.43
C ALA A 82 -0.22 13.61 -10.97
N ILE A 83 0.14 12.39 -10.57
CA ILE A 83 0.58 12.03 -9.23
C ILE A 83 2.08 11.78 -9.25
N SER A 84 2.83 12.56 -8.49
CA SER A 84 4.28 12.43 -8.32
C SER A 84 4.58 11.83 -6.95
N LYS A 85 5.51 10.88 -6.86
CA LYS A 85 5.89 10.29 -5.57
C LYS A 85 6.94 11.15 -4.87
N LEU A 86 6.81 11.32 -3.56
CA LEU A 86 7.81 12.02 -2.77
C LEU A 86 8.74 11.01 -2.05
N PRO A 87 9.99 11.37 -1.74
CA PRO A 87 10.94 10.47 -1.08
C PRO A 87 10.42 9.85 0.23
N LYS A 88 9.54 10.56 0.93
CA LYS A 88 8.87 10.11 2.15
C LYS A 88 8.07 8.82 1.96
N LEU A 89 7.45 8.65 0.78
CA LEU A 89 6.73 7.42 0.42
C LEU A 89 7.71 6.24 0.38
N ASP A 90 8.83 6.40 -0.32
CA ASP A 90 9.81 5.33 -0.44
C ASP A 90 10.44 4.96 0.91
N GLN A 91 10.77 5.94 1.75
CA GLN A 91 11.28 5.71 3.10
C GLN A 91 10.33 4.89 3.97
N THR A 92 9.03 5.12 3.83
CA THR A 92 7.99 4.40 4.56
C THR A 92 7.85 2.96 4.06
N PHE A 93 7.79 2.77 2.73
CA PHE A 93 7.55 1.46 2.13
C PHE A 93 8.80 0.57 1.99
N LEU A 94 10.00 1.13 2.12
CA LEU A 94 11.25 0.37 2.25
C LEU A 94 11.21 -0.60 3.44
N PHE A 95 10.65 -0.15 4.58
CA PHE A 95 10.45 -0.99 5.77
C PHE A 95 9.27 -1.96 5.62
N ASP A 96 8.17 -1.52 5.00
CA ASP A 96 6.98 -2.37 4.79
C ASP A 96 7.21 -3.50 3.77
N GLY A 97 8.11 -3.34 2.80
CA GLY A 97 8.44 -4.38 1.83
C GLY A 97 9.04 -5.64 2.47
N LEU A 98 9.86 -5.46 3.52
CA LEU A 98 10.39 -6.56 4.31
C LEU A 98 9.28 -7.21 5.12
N TYR A 99 8.41 -6.40 5.73
CA TYR A 99 7.29 -6.84 6.57
C TYR A 99 6.22 -7.61 5.77
N MET A 100 5.89 -7.16 4.55
CA MET A 100 4.99 -7.86 3.63
C MET A 100 5.60 -9.16 3.08
N LYS A 101 6.93 -9.19 2.88
CA LYS A 101 7.64 -10.42 2.48
C LYS A 101 7.68 -11.43 3.62
N LEU A 102 7.89 -10.95 4.85
CA LEU A 102 7.77 -11.71 6.09
C LEU A 102 6.33 -12.22 6.29
N GLU A 103 5.31 -11.39 6.11
CA GLU A 103 3.90 -11.79 6.22
C GLU A 103 3.50 -12.81 5.16
N LYS A 104 3.91 -12.64 3.90
CA LYS A 104 3.66 -13.65 2.85
C LYS A 104 4.35 -14.95 3.18
N LYS A 105 5.58 -14.90 3.69
CA LYS A 105 6.33 -16.07 4.13
C LYS A 105 5.66 -16.73 5.34
N LEU A 106 5.19 -15.95 6.32
CA LEU A 106 4.43 -16.43 7.47
C LEU A 106 3.11 -17.07 7.06
N ARG A 107 2.31 -16.43 6.20
CA ARG A 107 1.04 -16.99 5.69
C ARG A 107 1.27 -18.27 4.89
N SER A 108 2.33 -18.32 4.08
CA SER A 108 2.73 -19.54 3.37
C SER A 108 3.11 -20.64 4.34
N CYS A 109 3.89 -20.34 5.38
CA CYS A 109 4.25 -21.32 6.41
C CYS A 109 3.03 -21.82 7.18
N ILE A 110 2.13 -20.92 7.60
CA ILE A 110 0.88 -21.29 8.28
C ILE A 110 0.02 -22.19 7.40
N TYR A 111 -0.13 -21.86 6.11
CA TYR A 111 -0.90 -22.68 5.17
C TYR A 111 -0.30 -24.09 5.06
N VAL A 112 1.01 -24.20 4.86
CA VAL A 112 1.73 -25.48 4.76
C VAL A 112 1.59 -26.30 6.05
N CYS A 113 1.72 -25.68 7.23
CA CYS A 113 1.53 -26.35 8.51
C CYS A 113 0.08 -26.81 8.73
N THR A 114 -0.89 -26.02 8.27
CA THR A 114 -2.32 -26.37 8.37
C THR A 114 -2.68 -27.52 7.43
N SER A 115 -2.14 -27.54 6.21
CA SER A 115 -2.33 -28.65 5.27
C SER A 115 -1.62 -29.94 5.72
N ALA A 116 -0.44 -29.83 6.34
CA ALA A 116 0.28 -30.99 6.88
C ALA A 116 -0.42 -31.60 8.11
N SER A 117 -1.08 -30.77 8.93
CA SER A 117 -1.86 -31.22 10.08
C SER A 117 -3.14 -31.97 9.67
N ASN A 118 -3.73 -31.64 8.51
CA ASN A 118 -4.92 -32.32 7.97
C ASN A 118 -4.62 -33.63 7.23
N SER A 119 -3.37 -33.92 6.87
CA SER A 119 -2.97 -35.20 6.27
C SER A 119 -2.55 -36.27 7.29
N GLY A 120 -2.55 -35.95 8.58
CA GLY A 120 -2.29 -36.90 9.67
C GLY A 120 -3.54 -37.69 10.06
N SER A 121 -4.20 -38.39 9.13
CA SER A 121 -5.20 -39.39 9.51
C SER A 121 -4.47 -40.61 10.06
N CYS A 122 -4.61 -40.80 11.36
CA CYS A 122 -4.18 -41.99 12.09
C CYS A 122 -4.79 -43.24 11.45
N THR A 123 -3.97 -44.15 10.93
CA THR A 123 -4.32 -45.57 10.85
C THR A 123 -3.56 -46.29 11.94
N GLY A 124 -4.03 -46.13 13.18
CA GLY A 124 -3.76 -47.09 14.24
C GLY A 124 -4.77 -48.22 14.10
N THR A 125 -4.37 -49.35 13.53
CA THR A 125 -5.08 -50.62 13.72
C THR A 125 -4.39 -51.34 14.87
N ASN A 126 -5.01 -51.25 16.04
CA ASN A 126 -4.80 -52.18 17.14
C ASN A 126 -5.56 -53.49 16.85
N ALA A 127 -4.97 -54.58 17.33
CA ALA A 127 -5.43 -55.98 17.36
C ALA A 127 -5.18 -56.80 16.09
#